data_AF-A0A7S3MNR7-F1
#
_entry.id   AF-A0A7S3MNR7-F1
#
_cell.length_a   1.000
_cell.length_b   1.000
_cell.length_c   1.000
_cell.angle_alpha   90.00
_cell.angle_beta   90.00
_cell.angle_gamma   90.00
#
_symmetry.space_group_name_H-M   'P 1'
#
loop_
_entity.id
_entity.type
_entity.pdbx_description
1 polymer ?
#
loop_
_entity_poly.entity_id
_entity_poly.type
_entity_poly.pdbx_seq_one_letter_code
_entity_poly.pdbx_strand_id
1 'polypeptide(L)'
;CVREEVNGQVQVVIIDMANPTEPQRRPITAESAIMNPVSKVIALKANNYLQIFNMEMKSKMKSHQLTEPVVFWKWISPSTVALVTGNAVYHWSMEGSSEPVKMFDRHATLNDTQIINYKTSAKENWMVL
;
A
#
# COMPACT_ATOMS: atom_id res chain seq x y z
N CYS A 1 6.01 -9.26 -3.36
CA CYS A 1 7.16 -8.42 -3.73
C CYS A 1 8.10 -8.34 -2.53
N VAL A 2 9.37 -8.02 -2.75
CA VAL A 2 10.40 -7.90 -1.74
C VAL A 2 11.17 -6.62 -1.98
N ARG A 3 11.43 -5.83 -0.93
CA ARG A 3 12.40 -4.73 -0.97
C ARG A 3 13.74 -5.28 -0.51
N GLU A 4 14.80 -5.04 -1.28
CA GLU A 4 16.15 -5.44 -0.94
C GLU A 4 17.13 -4.29 -1.17
N GLU A 5 18.29 -4.37 -0.54
CA GLU A 5 19.40 -3.46 -0.74
C GLU A 5 20.63 -4.28 -1.13
N VAL A 6 21.14 -4.05 -2.34
CA VAL A 6 22.27 -4.80 -2.89
C VAL A 6 23.36 -3.80 -3.24
N ASN A 7 24.54 -3.92 -2.63
CA ASN A 7 25.67 -3.01 -2.83
C ASN A 7 25.29 -1.52 -2.63
N GLY A 8 24.42 -1.22 -1.67
CA GLY A 8 23.94 0.13 -1.37
C GLY A 8 22.88 0.66 -2.34
N GLN A 9 22.42 -0.13 -3.31
CA GLN A 9 21.29 0.22 -4.17
C GLN A 9 20.01 -0.44 -3.67
N VAL A 10 19.01 0.38 -3.34
CA VAL A 10 17.68 -0.09 -2.96
C VAL A 10 16.90 -0.46 -4.22
N GLN A 11 16.32 -1.67 -4.22
CA GLN A 11 15.45 -2.12 -5.30
C GLN A 11 14.25 -2.92 -4.78
N VAL A 12 13.22 -2.99 -5.62
CA VAL A 12 12.05 -3.83 -5.38
C VAL A 12 12.08 -4.99 -6.38
N VAL A 13 12.02 -6.20 -5.83
CA VAL A 13 11.92 -7.46 -6.57
C VAL A 13 10.46 -7.90 -6.59
N ILE A 14 9.96 -8.17 -7.79
CA ILE A 14 8.60 -8.60 -8.04
C ILE A 14 8.67 -9.98 -8.66
N ILE A 15 8.07 -10.94 -7.94
CA ILE A 15 7.97 -12.33 -8.37
C ILE A 15 6.52 -12.51 -8.84
N ASP A 16 6.36 -12.75 -10.13
CA ASP A 16 5.08 -13.16 -10.70
C ASP A 16 4.87 -14.65 -10.38
N MET A 17 3.79 -14.99 -9.70
CA MET A 17 3.51 -16.38 -9.31
C MET A 17 3.15 -17.26 -10.51
N ALA A 18 2.79 -16.67 -11.66
CA ALA A 18 2.64 -17.41 -12.91
C ALA A 18 4.00 -17.81 -13.51
N ASN A 19 5.06 -17.01 -13.27
CA ASN A 19 6.42 -17.22 -13.79
C ASN A 19 7.47 -16.94 -12.70
N PRO A 20 7.53 -17.76 -11.63
CA PRO A 20 8.33 -17.45 -10.43
C PRO A 20 9.85 -17.51 -10.67
N THR A 21 10.30 -18.12 -11.76
CA THR A 21 11.72 -18.26 -12.13
C THR A 21 12.30 -17.00 -12.79
N GLU A 22 11.46 -16.04 -13.17
CA GLU A 22 11.88 -14.80 -13.85
C GLU A 22 11.52 -13.56 -13.03
N PRO A 23 12.17 -13.33 -11.87
CA PRO A 23 11.88 -12.19 -11.01
C PRO A 23 12.25 -10.87 -11.70
N GLN A 24 11.34 -9.90 -11.66
CA GLN A 24 11.59 -8.55 -12.14
C GLN A 24 12.21 -7.69 -11.05
N ARG A 25 13.37 -7.08 -11.33
CA ARG A 25 14.05 -6.16 -10.41
C ARG A 25 13.89 -4.72 -10.92
N ARG A 26 13.44 -3.81 -10.04
CA ARG A 26 13.24 -2.40 -10.39
C ARG A 26 13.95 -1.50 -9.36
N PRO A 27 14.76 -0.52 -9.80
CA PRO A 27 15.43 0.43 -8.90
C PRO A 27 14.39 1.41 -8.34
N ILE A 28 13.74 1.03 -7.24
CA ILE A 28 12.68 1.80 -6.59
C ILE A 28 13.13 2.10 -5.17
N THR A 29 13.34 3.39 -4.89
CA THR A 29 13.67 3.87 -3.54
C THR A 29 12.39 4.21 -2.80
N ALA A 30 11.87 3.25 -2.04
CA ALA A 30 10.71 3.41 -1.16
C ALA A 30 10.97 2.68 0.16
N GLU A 31 10.31 3.09 1.25
CA GLU A 31 10.37 2.39 2.55
C GLU A 31 9.52 1.12 2.54
N SER A 32 8.38 1.19 1.86
CA SER A 32 7.44 0.08 1.76
C SER A 32 6.84 0.03 0.36
N ALA A 33 6.54 -1.17 -0.10
CA ALA A 33 5.91 -1.42 -1.38
C ALA A 33 4.92 -2.58 -1.24
N ILE A 34 3.72 -2.42 -1.79
CA ILE A 34 2.68 -3.46 -1.82
C ILE A 34 2.10 -3.59 -3.22
N MET A 35 2.05 -4.83 -3.72
CA MET A 35 1.50 -5.15 -5.04
C MET A 35 -0.02 -5.20 -4.98
N ASN A 36 -0.68 -4.68 -6.01
CA ASN A 36 -2.10 -4.86 -6.21
C ASN A 36 -2.42 -6.37 -6.32
N PRO A 37 -3.56 -6.84 -5.78
CA PRO A 37 -3.86 -8.28 -5.73
C PRO A 37 -4.19 -8.91 -7.09
N VAL A 38 -4.47 -8.11 -8.12
CA VAL A 38 -4.91 -8.60 -9.44
C VAL A 38 -4.08 -8.03 -10.58
N SER A 39 -3.81 -6.71 -10.57
CA SER A 39 -3.17 -6.00 -11.68
C SER A 39 -1.69 -5.72 -11.42
N LYS A 40 -0.93 -5.37 -12.47
CA LYS A 40 0.48 -4.93 -12.37
C LYS A 40 0.60 -3.48 -11.91
N VAL A 41 -0.09 -3.17 -10.81
CA VAL A 41 -0.06 -1.89 -10.12
C VAL A 41 0.67 -2.08 -8.80
N ILE A 42 1.55 -1.14 -8.46
CA ILE A 42 2.30 -1.15 -7.21
C ILE A 42 2.00 0.14 -6.44
N ALA A 43 1.73 0.01 -5.15
CA ALA A 43 1.69 1.14 -4.24
C ALA A 43 3.03 1.26 -3.51
N LEU A 44 3.55 2.47 -3.43
CA LEU A 44 4.85 2.82 -2.84
C LEU A 44 4.65 3.85 -1.72
N LYS A 45 5.39 3.68 -0.62
CA LYS A 45 5.43 4.63 0.50
C LYS A 45 6.86 5.08 0.75
N ALA A 46 7.06 6.39 0.82
CA ALA A 46 8.28 7.03 1.32
C ALA A 46 7.87 8.07 2.37
N ASN A 47 8.18 7.82 3.65
CA ASN A 47 7.62 8.53 4.80
C ASN A 47 6.09 8.59 4.74
N ASN A 48 5.54 9.81 4.63
CA ASN A 48 4.11 10.10 4.54
C ASN A 48 3.65 10.33 3.09
N TYR A 49 4.56 10.20 2.12
CA TYR A 49 4.26 10.33 0.70
C TYR A 49 3.93 8.97 0.10
N LEU A 50 2.71 8.85 -0.42
CA LEU A 50 2.17 7.65 -1.04
C LEU A 50 2.05 7.82 -2.55
N GLN A 51 2.34 6.77 -3.29
CA GLN A 51 2.19 6.73 -4.75
C GLN A 51 1.56 5.41 -5.18
N ILE A 52 0.73 5.48 -6.22
CA ILE A 52 0.23 4.31 -6.95
C ILE A 52 0.77 4.42 -8.37
N PHE A 53 1.45 3.37 -8.82
CA PHE A 53 2.17 3.35 -10.08
C PHE A 53 1.75 2.15 -10.93
N ASN A 54 1.43 2.41 -12.20
CA ASN A 54 1.15 1.38 -13.18
C ASN A 54 2.48 0.91 -13.79
N MET A 55 2.84 -0.36 -13.56
CA MET A 55 4.14 -0.87 -13.97
C MET A 55 4.22 -1.19 -15.47
N GLU A 56 3.09 -1.52 -16.10
CA GLU A 56 3.02 -1.80 -17.53
C GLU A 56 3.15 -0.52 -18.33
N MET A 57 2.35 0.49 -17.97
CA MET A 57 2.39 1.81 -18.60
C MET A 57 3.59 2.65 -18.18
N LYS A 58 4.33 2.22 -17.14
CA LYS A 58 5.44 2.96 -16.52
C LYS A 58 5.01 4.39 -16.13
N SER A 59 3.81 4.55 -15.60
CA SER A 59 3.22 5.85 -15.29
C SER A 59 2.73 5.91 -13.85
N LYS A 60 2.89 7.08 -13.22
CA LYS A 60 2.30 7.38 -11.92
C LYS A 60 0.79 7.58 -12.10
N MET A 61 -0.01 6.75 -11.45
CA MET A 61 -1.47 6.86 -11.49
C MET A 61 -1.95 7.94 -10.51
N LYS A 62 -1.52 7.84 -9.24
CA LYS A 62 -1.92 8.77 -8.17
C LYS A 62 -0.77 8.97 -7.18
N SER A 63 -0.80 10.10 -6.48
CA SER A 63 0.06 10.35 -5.33
C SER A 63 -0.68 11.20 -4.30
N HIS A 64 -0.38 10.99 -3.03
CA HIS A 64 -0.95 11.76 -1.94
C HIS A 64 0.06 11.93 -0.81
N GLN A 65 0.10 13.11 -0.21
CA GLN A 65 0.93 13.43 0.95
C GLN A 65 0.05 13.40 2.19
N LEU A 66 0.16 12.36 3.01
CA LEU A 66 -0.55 12.32 4.28
C LEU A 66 0.09 13.27 5.29
N THR A 67 -0.75 13.78 6.18
CA THR A 67 -0.35 14.58 7.34
C THR A 67 0.27 13.69 8.42
N GLU A 68 -0.32 12.53 8.67
CA GLU A 68 0.13 11.56 9.67
C GLU A 68 0.90 10.39 9.05
N PRO A 69 1.88 9.81 9.78
CA PRO A 69 2.55 8.59 9.36
C PRO A 69 1.61 7.39 9.24
N VAL A 70 1.75 6.66 8.14
CA VAL A 70 1.11 5.36 7.94
C VAL A 70 1.94 4.30 8.64
N VAL A 71 1.35 3.65 9.65
CA VAL A 71 1.99 2.60 10.44
C VAL A 71 1.72 1.20 9.86
N PHE A 72 0.61 1.02 9.16
CA PHE A 72 0.26 -0.21 8.44
C PHE A 72 -0.59 0.12 7.22
N TRP A 73 -0.46 -0.67 6.16
CA TRP A 73 -1.23 -0.49 4.94
C TRP A 73 -1.32 -1.77 4.13
N LYS A 74 -2.40 -1.89 3.37
CA LYS A 74 -2.73 -3.11 2.65
C LYS A 74 -3.76 -2.84 1.56
N TRP A 75 -3.62 -3.51 0.41
CA TRP A 75 -4.72 -3.62 -0.55
C TRP A 75 -5.85 -4.45 0.06
N ILE A 76 -7.03 -3.85 0.17
CA ILE A 76 -8.24 -4.51 0.68
C ILE A 76 -9.16 -5.00 -0.46
N SER A 77 -9.02 -4.39 -1.63
CA SER A 77 -9.67 -4.80 -2.86
C SER A 77 -8.76 -4.49 -4.06
N PRO A 78 -9.09 -4.95 -5.29
CA PRO A 78 -8.29 -4.64 -6.48
C PRO A 78 -8.21 -3.15 -6.81
N SER A 79 -9.05 -2.30 -6.22
CA SER A 79 -9.03 -0.87 -6.45
C SER A 79 -8.75 -0.04 -5.20
N THR A 80 -8.73 -0.61 -4.00
CA THR A 80 -8.62 0.17 -2.75
C THR A 80 -7.49 -0.27 -1.84
N VAL A 81 -6.71 0.71 -1.38
CA VAL A 81 -5.68 0.57 -0.35
C VAL A 81 -6.21 1.08 0.98
N ALA A 82 -6.11 0.28 2.03
CA ALA A 82 -6.31 0.73 3.40
C ALA A 82 -5.00 1.29 3.98
N LEU A 83 -5.11 2.43 4.64
CA LEU A 83 -4.01 3.16 5.26
C LEU A 83 -4.36 3.32 6.75
N VAL A 84 -3.52 2.80 7.63
CA VAL A 84 -3.70 2.89 9.09
C VAL A 84 -2.65 3.86 9.62
N THR A 85 -3.10 4.94 10.26
CA THR A 85 -2.25 5.91 10.96
C THR A 85 -2.22 5.60 12.46
N GLY A 86 -1.57 6.46 13.25
CA GLY A 86 -1.64 6.39 14.72
C GLY A 86 -3.07 6.48 15.25
N ASN A 87 -3.93 7.25 14.58
CA ASN A 87 -5.23 7.66 15.11
C ASN A 87 -6.43 7.15 14.31
N ALA A 88 -6.29 6.86 13.01
CA ALA A 88 -7.42 6.54 12.16
C ALA A 88 -7.08 5.55 11.05
N VAL A 89 -8.12 4.99 10.44
CA VAL A 89 -8.04 4.16 9.24
C VAL A 89 -8.70 4.89 8.07
N TYR A 90 -8.00 4.92 6.94
CA TYR A 90 -8.44 5.53 5.70
C TYR A 90 -8.50 4.51 4.58
N HIS A 91 -9.41 4.69 3.65
CA HIS A 91 -9.46 3.97 2.38
C HIS A 91 -9.10 4.90 1.24
N TRP A 92 -8.22 4.45 0.36
CA TRP A 92 -7.76 5.21 -0.80
C TRP A 92 -7.92 4.39 -2.06
N SER A 93 -8.87 4.79 -2.90
CA SER A 93 -9.08 4.16 -4.21
C SER A 93 -7.99 4.59 -5.18
N MET A 94 -7.52 3.65 -6.01
CA MET A 94 -6.62 3.92 -7.13
C MET A 94 -7.33 4.54 -8.34
N GLU A 95 -8.66 4.56 -8.32
CA GLU A 95 -9.51 5.09 -9.40
C GLU A 95 -9.81 6.58 -9.20
N GLY A 96 -10.06 7.27 -10.32
CA GLY A 96 -10.42 8.69 -10.34
C GLY A 96 -9.43 9.61 -9.61
N SER A 97 -9.93 10.76 -9.19
CA SER A 97 -9.16 11.80 -8.48
C SER A 97 -9.36 11.77 -6.96
N SER A 98 -9.95 10.70 -6.40
CA SER A 98 -10.27 10.61 -4.97
C SER A 98 -9.02 10.67 -4.09
N GLU A 99 -9.10 11.41 -3.00
CA GLU A 99 -8.11 11.41 -1.92
C GLU A 99 -8.42 10.30 -0.91
N PRO A 100 -7.49 9.94 0.00
CA PRO A 100 -7.79 9.02 1.09
C PRO A 100 -8.98 9.51 1.93
N VAL A 101 -9.99 8.65 2.09
CA VAL A 101 -11.20 8.93 2.85
C VAL A 101 -11.10 8.27 4.22
N LYS A 102 -11.33 9.03 5.28
CA LYS A 102 -11.35 8.49 6.65
C LYS A 102 -12.56 7.57 6.83
N MET A 103 -12.32 6.36 7.34
CA MET A 103 -13.37 5.39 7.61
C MET A 103 -13.78 5.38 9.08
N PHE A 104 -12.81 5.34 10.00
CA PHE A 104 -13.05 5.37 11.45
C PHE A 104 -11.80 5.77 12.22
N ASP A 105 -11.98 6.20 13.47
CA ASP A 105 -10.91 6.41 14.44
C ASP A 105 -10.52 5.08 15.11
N ARG A 106 -9.22 4.87 15.32
CA ARG A 106 -8.72 3.72 16.06
C ARG A 106 -9.26 3.76 17.49
N HIS A 107 -9.78 2.62 17.92
CA HIS A 107 -10.26 2.48 19.30
C HIS A 107 -9.08 2.55 20.26
N ALA A 108 -9.26 3.19 21.42
CA ALA A 108 -8.18 3.44 22.39
C ALA A 108 -7.48 2.16 22.90
N THR A 109 -8.17 1.02 22.87
CA THR A 109 -7.58 -0.30 23.21
C THR A 109 -6.49 -0.76 22.23
N LEU A 110 -6.41 -0.14 21.05
CA LEU A 110 -5.38 -0.40 20.04
C LEU A 110 -4.24 0.62 20.09
N ASN A 111 -4.23 1.56 21.03
CA ASN A 111 -3.13 2.51 21.18
C ASN A 111 -1.81 1.78 21.43
N ASP A 112 -0.73 2.28 20.82
CA ASP A 112 0.64 1.75 20.94
C ASP A 112 0.81 0.25 20.58
N THR A 113 -0.16 -0.34 19.87
CA THR A 113 -0.07 -1.71 19.36
C THR A 113 0.58 -1.76 17.99
N GLN A 114 1.31 -2.84 17.71
CA GLN A 114 1.77 -3.15 16.36
C GLN A 114 0.60 -3.71 15.55
N ILE A 115 0.22 -2.98 14.50
CA ILE A 115 -0.82 -3.43 13.57
C ILE A 115 -0.25 -4.51 12.64
N ILE A 116 -0.83 -5.71 12.71
CA ILE A 116 -0.39 -6.87 11.91
C ILE A 116 -1.32 -7.16 10.73
N ASN A 117 -2.56 -6.68 10.77
CA ASN A 117 -3.52 -6.92 9.70
C ASN A 117 -4.61 -5.85 9.68
N TYR A 118 -5.34 -5.82 8.58
CA TYR A 118 -6.60 -5.10 8.43
C TYR A 118 -7.44 -5.85 7.41
N LYS A 119 -8.73 -6.01 7.67
CA LYS A 119 -9.67 -6.70 6.77
C LYS A 119 -11.00 -5.97 6.68
N THR A 120 -11.67 -6.18 5.57
CA THR A 120 -13.03 -5.73 5.33
C THR A 120 -13.92 -6.92 4.96
N SER A 121 -15.23 -6.77 5.13
CA SER A 121 -16.19 -7.67 4.47
C SER A 121 -16.20 -7.42 2.96
N ALA A 122 -16.75 -8.36 2.18
CA ALA A 122 -16.80 -8.25 0.72
C ALA A 122 -17.56 -7.01 0.20
N LYS A 123 -18.52 -6.50 0.99
CA LYS A 123 -19.25 -5.26 0.69
C LYS A 123 -18.63 -4.02 1.36
N GLU A 124 -17.49 -4.19 2.03
CA GLU A 124 -16.76 -3.16 2.78
C GLU A 124 -17.55 -2.46 3.91
N ASN A 125 -18.75 -2.96 4.24
CA ASN A 125 -19.61 -2.45 5.32
C ASN A 125 -19.14 -2.82 6.74
N TRP A 126 -18.16 -3.72 6.85
CA TRP A 126 -17.59 -4.19 8.11
C TRP A 126 -16.08 -4.17 7.98
N MET A 127 -15.42 -3.70 9.02
CA MET A 127 -13.98 -3.47 9.07
C MET A 127 -13.45 -4.03 10.37
N VAL A 128 -12.29 -4.69 10.31
CA VAL A 128 -11.57 -5.18 11.49
C VAL A 128 -10.10 -4.81 11.35
N LEU A 129 -9.60 -4.19 12.42
CA LEU A 129 -8.21 -3.81 12.61
C LEU A 129 -7.62 -4.67 13.74
#